data_AF-A0A537EKH0-F1
#
_entry.id   AF-A0A537EKH0-F1
#
_cell.length_a   1.000
_cell.length_b   1.000
_cell.length_c   1.000
_cell.angle_alpha   90.00
_cell.angle_beta   90.00
_cell.angle_gamma   90.00
#
_symmetry.space_group_name_H-M   'P 1'
#
loop_
_entity.id
_entity.type
_entity.pdbx_description
1 polymer ?
#
loop_
_entity_poly.entity_id
_entity_poly.type
_entity_poly.pdbx_seq_one_letter_code
_entity_poly.pdbx_strand_id
1 'polypeptide(L)'
;MQATGEKKIGLVPKLIVLGTMGPKEYALLVTDHRSILVLEKESKAGIAGALGGAAGALIAQGLAKERSFDYNQADVQSLALDSKNLTIPHEAIQVLQLKKALIGPIFRFELKYRNAEGKDKKLKGQLAPPGAHVKQRKQEGRSKKQIYYDYAKSVQDLYRSALSPVRFESVMASRL
;
A
#
# COMPACT_ATOMS: atom_id res chain seq x y z
N MET A 1 18.73 17.86 -21.72
CA MET A 1 17.29 17.75 -21.39
C MET A 1 17.21 17.27 -19.95
N GLN A 2 16.72 18.10 -19.03
CA GLN A 2 16.82 17.84 -17.60
C GLN A 2 15.96 16.63 -17.22
N ALA A 3 16.61 15.57 -16.73
CA ALA A 3 15.94 14.57 -15.91
C ALA A 3 15.60 15.28 -14.59
N THR A 4 14.38 15.78 -14.46
CA THR A 4 13.81 16.13 -13.16
C THR A 4 13.74 14.83 -12.35
N GLY A 5 14.79 14.58 -11.57
CA GLY A 5 15.02 13.31 -10.88
C GLY A 5 14.08 13.16 -9.69
N GLU A 6 12.91 12.60 -9.94
CA GLU A 6 11.95 12.22 -8.91
C GLU A 6 12.60 11.27 -7.90
N LYS A 7 12.58 11.66 -6.62
CA LYS A 7 13.28 10.95 -5.56
C LYS A 7 12.39 9.89 -4.92
N LYS A 8 12.87 8.64 -4.86
CA LYS A 8 12.22 7.58 -4.08
C LYS A 8 12.37 7.89 -2.58
N ILE A 9 11.26 8.00 -1.86
CA ILE A 9 11.23 8.25 -0.42
C ILE A 9 11.19 6.93 0.34
N GLY A 10 10.39 5.96 -0.14
CA GLY A 10 10.47 4.61 0.34
C GLY A 10 9.34 3.71 -0.14
N LEU A 11 9.36 2.48 0.36
CA LEU A 11 8.52 1.39 -0.12
C LEU A 11 7.78 0.74 1.05
N VAL A 12 6.48 0.55 0.86
CA VAL A 12 5.65 -0.32 1.69
C VAL A 12 5.42 -1.60 0.88
N PRO A 13 6.06 -2.72 1.25
CA PRO A 13 6.17 -3.89 0.36
C PRO A 13 4.83 -4.61 0.13
N LYS A 14 3.84 -4.42 1.01
CA LYS A 14 2.58 -5.13 0.92
C LYS A 14 1.39 -4.33 1.44
N LEU A 15 0.46 -4.05 0.54
CA LEU A 15 -0.85 -3.46 0.75
C LEU A 15 -1.88 -4.32 0.02
N ILE A 16 -2.84 -4.90 0.75
CA ILE A 16 -3.87 -5.75 0.17
C ILE A 16 -5.13 -4.91 -0.07
N VAL A 17 -5.53 -4.74 -1.33
CA VAL A 17 -6.75 -4.01 -1.73
C VAL A 17 -7.82 -5.02 -2.13
N LEU A 18 -8.99 -4.97 -1.49
CA LEU A 18 -10.11 -5.83 -1.87
C LEU A 18 -10.80 -5.25 -3.11
N GLY A 19 -10.69 -5.96 -4.24
CA GLY A 19 -11.35 -5.62 -5.50
C GLY A 19 -12.58 -6.50 -5.77
N THR A 20 -13.38 -6.11 -6.78
CA THR A 20 -14.58 -6.84 -7.22
C THR A 20 -14.27 -8.24 -7.76
N MET A 21 -13.09 -8.43 -8.37
CA MET A 21 -12.63 -9.71 -8.94
C MET A 21 -11.78 -10.55 -7.97
N GLY A 22 -11.66 -10.11 -6.72
CA GLY A 22 -10.78 -10.69 -5.71
C GLY A 22 -9.76 -9.68 -5.17
N PRO A 23 -9.02 -10.04 -4.11
CA PRO A 23 -8.01 -9.15 -3.56
C PRO A 23 -6.82 -8.96 -4.52
N LYS A 24 -6.22 -7.78 -4.45
CA LYS A 24 -5.01 -7.40 -5.17
C LYS A 24 -3.93 -7.05 -4.15
N GLU A 25 -2.74 -7.57 -4.34
CA GLU A 25 -1.55 -7.21 -3.56
C GLU A 25 -0.78 -6.16 -4.35
N TYR A 26 -0.61 -4.99 -3.73
CA TYR A 26 0.19 -3.90 -4.24
C TYR A 26 1.40 -3.69 -3.34
N ALA A 27 2.52 -3.32 -3.94
CA ALA A 27 3.56 -2.59 -3.23
C ALA A 27 3.32 -1.09 -3.43
N LEU A 28 3.42 -0.32 -2.36
CA LEU A 28 3.25 1.13 -2.40
C LEU A 28 4.64 1.78 -2.39
N LEU A 29 5.06 2.27 -3.55
CA LEU A 29 6.24 3.11 -3.70
C LEU A 29 5.81 4.57 -3.53
N VAL A 30 6.42 5.26 -2.56
CA VAL A 30 6.20 6.68 -2.31
C VAL A 30 7.44 7.45 -2.76
N THR A 31 7.23 8.43 -3.63
CA THR A 31 8.29 9.37 -4.08
C THR A 31 8.07 10.73 -3.43
N ASP A 32 8.80 11.75 -3.83
CA ASP A 32 8.50 13.14 -3.43
C ASP A 32 7.26 13.70 -4.15
N HIS A 33 6.92 13.22 -5.34
CA HIS A 33 5.82 13.76 -6.16
C HIS A 33 4.54 12.91 -6.17
N ARG A 34 4.64 11.59 -6.00
CA ARG A 34 3.51 10.68 -6.20
C ARG A 34 3.64 9.38 -5.41
N SER A 35 2.49 8.76 -5.23
CA SER A 35 2.34 7.40 -4.73
C SER A 35 2.05 6.47 -5.90
N ILE A 36 2.87 5.44 -6.08
CA ILE A 36 2.70 4.44 -7.13
C ILE A 36 2.40 3.11 -6.46
N LEU A 37 1.19 2.59 -6.71
CA LEU A 37 0.81 1.25 -6.31
C LEU A 37 1.15 0.28 -7.43
N VAL A 38 2.24 -0.45 -7.24
CA VAL A 38 2.74 -1.46 -8.17
C VAL A 38 2.01 -2.78 -7.92
N LEU A 39 1.34 -3.30 -8.95
CA LEU A 39 0.55 -4.53 -8.82
C LEU A 39 1.49 -5.75 -8.79
N GLU A 40 1.68 -6.32 -7.60
CA GLU A 40 2.52 -7.50 -7.39
C GLU A 40 1.75 -8.79 -7.65
N LYS A 41 0.50 -8.85 -7.17
CA LYS A 41 -0.36 -10.01 -7.38
C LYS A 41 -1.81 -9.62 -7.57
N GLU A 42 -2.45 -10.22 -8.55
CA GLU A 42 -3.90 -10.20 -8.72
C GLU A 42 -4.41 -11.63 -8.60
N SER A 43 -5.28 -11.88 -7.63
CA SER A 43 -5.97 -13.17 -7.56
C SER A 43 -7.35 -13.03 -8.19
N LYS A 44 -7.58 -13.74 -9.29
CA LYS A 44 -8.91 -13.91 -9.90
C LYS A 44 -9.77 -14.93 -9.15
N ALA A 45 -9.31 -15.46 -8.01
CA ALA A 45 -10.00 -16.48 -7.23
C ALA A 45 -11.28 -15.95 -6.52
N GLY A 46 -11.65 -14.68 -6.75
CA GLY A 46 -12.78 -14.01 -6.11
C GLY A 46 -14.16 -14.60 -6.38
N ILE A 47 -14.33 -15.53 -7.33
CA ILE A 47 -15.63 -16.19 -7.59
C ILE A 47 -15.61 -17.69 -7.28
N ALA A 48 -14.52 -18.42 -7.57
CA ALA A 48 -14.48 -19.88 -7.37
C ALA A 48 -13.71 -20.36 -6.13
N GLY A 49 -12.72 -19.60 -5.63
CA GLY A 49 -11.91 -19.98 -4.46
C GLY A 49 -12.53 -19.55 -3.11
N ALA A 50 -13.67 -18.86 -3.15
CA ALA A 50 -14.29 -18.20 -2.01
C ALA A 50 -15.50 -18.97 -1.44
N LEU A 51 -15.43 -20.30 -1.35
CA LEU A 51 -16.41 -21.08 -0.57
C LEU A 51 -16.48 -20.66 0.93
N GLY A 52 -15.66 -19.69 1.38
CA GLY A 52 -15.70 -19.06 2.71
C GLY A 52 -15.61 -17.53 2.74
N GLY A 53 -15.95 -16.81 1.65
CA GLY A 53 -16.01 -15.35 1.62
C GLY A 53 -14.64 -14.62 1.67
N ALA A 54 -14.64 -13.34 2.07
CA ALA A 54 -13.46 -12.46 2.03
C ALA A 54 -12.26 -13.00 2.84
N ALA A 55 -12.50 -13.74 3.91
CA ALA A 55 -11.46 -14.39 4.70
C ALA A 55 -10.77 -15.53 3.92
N GLY A 56 -11.55 -16.37 3.22
CA GLY A 56 -11.01 -17.44 2.37
C GLY A 56 -10.14 -16.92 1.23
N ALA A 57 -10.55 -15.81 0.60
CA ALA A 57 -9.77 -15.15 -0.44
C ALA A 57 -8.42 -14.60 0.06
N LEU A 58 -8.36 -14.10 1.30
CA LEU A 58 -7.10 -13.64 1.92
C LEU A 58 -6.15 -14.81 2.23
N ILE A 59 -6.67 -15.95 2.69
CA ILE A 59 -5.88 -17.15 2.99
C ILE A 59 -5.26 -17.71 1.70
N ALA A 60 -6.05 -17.84 0.62
CA ALA A 60 -5.55 -18.32 -0.67
C ALA A 60 -4.43 -17.42 -1.25
N GLN A 61 -4.48 -16.11 -0.99
CA GLN A 61 -3.42 -15.20 -1.39
C GLN A 61 -2.14 -15.33 -0.60
N GLY A 62 -2.21 -15.67 0.69
CA GLY A 62 -1.02 -15.96 1.50
C GLY A 62 -0.18 -17.13 0.97
N LEU A 63 -0.77 -18.01 0.14
CA LEU A 63 -0.11 -19.20 -0.41
C LEU A 63 0.52 -18.98 -1.80
N ALA A 64 0.14 -17.93 -2.53
CA ALA A 64 0.66 -17.69 -3.87
C ALA A 64 2.01 -16.99 -3.84
N LYS A 65 2.98 -17.55 -4.58
CA LYS A 65 4.41 -17.17 -4.63
C LYS A 65 4.58 -15.65 -4.74
N GLU A 66 5.32 -15.06 -3.80
CA GLU A 66 5.68 -13.63 -3.83
C GLU A 66 6.60 -13.37 -5.03
N ARG A 67 6.29 -12.34 -5.82
CA ARG A 67 7.25 -11.80 -6.78
C ARG A 67 8.22 -10.92 -6.01
N SER A 68 9.52 -11.13 -6.22
CA SER A 68 10.55 -10.22 -5.70
C SER A 68 10.85 -9.20 -6.79
N PHE A 69 10.26 -8.02 -6.70
CA PHE A 69 10.60 -6.91 -7.57
C PHE A 69 11.71 -6.07 -6.94
N ASP A 70 12.76 -5.73 -7.71
CA ASP A 70 13.84 -4.87 -7.22
C ASP A 70 13.45 -3.39 -7.42
N TYR A 71 12.81 -2.81 -6.40
CA TYR A 71 12.41 -1.42 -6.41
C TYR A 71 13.58 -0.44 -6.29
N ASN A 72 14.79 -0.87 -5.92
CA ASN A 72 15.96 0.01 -5.90
C ASN A 72 16.39 0.34 -7.33
N GLN A 73 16.40 -0.67 -8.20
CA GLN A 73 16.79 -0.53 -9.61
C GLN A 73 15.65 -0.11 -10.54
N ALA A 74 14.40 -0.22 -10.10
CA ALA A 74 13.24 0.13 -10.92
C ALA A 74 13.19 1.60 -11.32
N ASP A 75 12.92 1.90 -12.60
CA ASP A 75 12.68 3.26 -13.05
C ASP A 75 11.28 3.74 -12.63
N VAL A 76 11.23 4.90 -11.99
CA VAL A 76 9.98 5.46 -11.44
C VAL A 76 9.00 5.85 -12.54
N GLN A 77 9.52 6.39 -13.66
CA GLN A 77 8.65 6.80 -14.77
C GLN A 77 8.01 5.59 -15.44
N SER A 78 8.79 4.53 -15.67
CA SER A 78 8.31 3.26 -16.21
C SER A 78 7.23 2.65 -15.32
N LEU A 79 7.43 2.64 -14.00
CA LEU A 79 6.41 2.16 -13.05
C LEU A 79 5.13 3.01 -13.10
N ALA A 80 5.25 4.32 -13.30
CA ALA A 80 4.11 5.21 -13.30
C ALA A 80 3.30 5.18 -14.61
N LEU A 81 3.94 4.87 -15.74
CA LEU A 81 3.33 4.73 -17.06
C LEU A 81 2.70 3.36 -17.28
N ASP A 82 3.06 2.35 -16.48
CA ASP A 82 2.42 1.03 -16.58
C ASP A 82 0.95 1.11 -16.18
N SER A 83 0.08 0.82 -17.16
CA SER A 83 -1.38 0.76 -17.01
C SER A 83 -1.91 -0.18 -15.91
N LYS A 84 -1.11 -1.15 -15.45
CA LYS A 84 -1.46 -2.06 -14.35
C LYS A 84 -1.27 -1.43 -12.98
N ASN A 85 -0.43 -0.41 -12.90
CA ASN A 85 -0.11 0.30 -11.68
C ASN A 85 -1.08 1.46 -11.48
N LEU A 86 -1.34 1.78 -10.22
CA LEU A 86 -2.14 2.95 -9.87
C LEU A 86 -1.21 4.06 -9.40
N THR A 87 -1.08 5.09 -10.23
CA THR A 87 -0.29 6.28 -9.95
C THR A 87 -1.18 7.40 -9.43
N ILE A 88 -0.85 7.94 -8.25
CA ILE A 88 -1.60 8.99 -7.58
C ILE A 88 -0.66 10.16 -7.25
N PRO A 89 -0.78 11.30 -7.94
CA PRO A 89 -0.05 12.51 -7.58
C PRO A 89 -0.36 12.95 -6.14
N HIS A 90 0.64 13.43 -5.42
CA HIS A 90 0.45 13.88 -4.03
C HIS A 90 -0.53 15.05 -3.90
N GLU A 91 -0.61 15.90 -4.92
CA GLU A 91 -1.59 16.98 -5.02
C GLU A 91 -3.02 16.47 -5.24
N ALA A 92 -3.18 15.27 -5.81
CA ALA A 92 -4.49 14.67 -6.03
C ALA A 92 -5.06 14.00 -4.78
N ILE A 93 -4.25 13.76 -3.75
CA ILE A 93 -4.68 13.13 -2.49
C ILE A 93 -5.62 14.07 -1.74
N GLN A 94 -6.80 13.61 -1.39
CA GLN A 94 -7.75 14.38 -0.57
C GLN A 94 -7.70 13.95 0.88
N VAL A 95 -7.60 12.64 1.12
CA VAL A 95 -7.60 12.07 2.47
C VAL A 95 -6.70 10.85 2.49
N LEU A 96 -5.83 10.79 3.49
CA LEU A 96 -5.06 9.62 3.88
C LEU A 96 -5.46 9.23 5.32
N GLN A 97 -5.84 7.97 5.51
CA GLN A 97 -6.23 7.44 6.82
C GLN A 97 -5.59 6.09 7.08
N LEU A 98 -5.06 5.95 8.28
CA LEU A 98 -4.61 4.69 8.86
C LEU A 98 -5.49 4.38 10.06
N LYS A 99 -6.25 3.30 9.99
CA LYS A 99 -7.21 2.91 11.03
C LYS A 99 -6.95 1.51 11.51
N LYS A 100 -6.81 1.32 12.82
CA LYS A 100 -6.77 -0.02 13.41
C LYS A 100 -8.11 -0.73 13.15
N ALA A 101 -8.05 -1.97 12.66
CA ALA A 101 -9.23 -2.80 12.51
C ALA A 101 -9.76 -3.25 13.87
N LEU A 102 -11.07 -3.49 13.95
CA LEU A 102 -11.73 -3.96 15.17
C LEU A 102 -11.25 -5.36 15.60
N ILE A 103 -10.91 -6.21 14.63
CA ILE A 103 -10.54 -7.61 14.85
C ILE A 103 -9.09 -7.81 14.38
N GLY A 104 -8.24 -8.32 15.29
CA GLY A 104 -6.85 -8.62 15.04
C GLY A 104 -5.92 -7.39 14.96
N PRO A 105 -4.61 -7.60 14.79
CA PRO A 105 -3.63 -6.51 14.72
C PRO A 105 -3.58 -5.85 13.33
N ILE A 106 -4.68 -5.79 12.58
CA ILE A 106 -4.68 -5.32 11.19
C ILE A 106 -4.88 -3.80 11.17
N PHE A 107 -4.14 -3.09 10.31
CA PHE A 107 -4.39 -1.68 10.03
C PHE A 107 -4.97 -1.52 8.63
N ARG A 108 -6.07 -0.77 8.53
CA ARG A 108 -6.70 -0.38 7.28
C ARG A 108 -6.04 0.89 6.77
N PHE A 109 -5.69 0.87 5.49
CA PHE A 109 -5.22 2.01 4.73
C PHE A 109 -6.38 2.51 3.88
N GLU A 110 -6.74 3.79 3.99
CA GLU A 110 -7.69 4.42 3.08
C GLU A 110 -7.05 5.65 2.46
N LEU A 111 -7.18 5.76 1.14
CA LEU A 111 -6.71 6.90 0.36
C LEU A 111 -7.84 7.39 -0.54
N LYS A 112 -8.31 8.61 -0.32
CA LYS A 112 -9.21 9.31 -1.25
C LYS A 112 -8.38 10.23 -2.11
N TYR A 113 -8.65 10.24 -3.41
CA TYR A 113 -7.90 11.04 -4.37
C TYR A 113 -8.78 11.39 -5.56
N ARG A 114 -8.43 12.46 -6.26
CA ARG A 114 -9.05 12.84 -7.53
C ARG A 114 -8.26 12.19 -8.68
N ASN A 115 -8.93 11.46 -9.58
CA ASN A 115 -8.25 10.89 -10.74
C ASN A 115 -8.03 11.95 -11.85
N ALA A 116 -7.34 11.56 -12.92
CA ALA A 116 -7.07 12.45 -14.07
C ALA A 116 -8.34 12.99 -14.75
N GLU A 117 -9.48 12.29 -14.62
CA GLU A 117 -10.78 12.73 -15.13
C GLU A 117 -11.50 13.70 -14.17
N GLY A 118 -10.86 14.11 -13.07
CA GLY A 118 -11.46 14.97 -12.06
C GLY A 118 -12.45 14.28 -11.12
N LYS A 119 -12.61 12.95 -11.22
CA LYS A 119 -13.53 12.15 -10.39
C LYS A 119 -12.88 11.76 -9.07
N ASP A 120 -13.64 11.89 -7.99
CA ASP A 120 -13.20 11.42 -6.68
C ASP A 120 -13.24 9.88 -6.62
N LYS A 121 -12.11 9.30 -6.22
CA LYS A 121 -11.90 7.86 -6.08
C LYS A 121 -11.46 7.56 -4.65
N LYS A 122 -11.75 6.33 -4.21
CA LYS A 122 -11.36 5.84 -2.90
C LYS A 122 -10.71 4.47 -3.04
N LEU A 123 -9.48 4.37 -2.55
CA LEU A 123 -8.77 3.12 -2.35
C LEU A 123 -8.91 2.71 -0.88
N LYS A 124 -9.24 1.43 -0.65
CA LYS A 124 -9.26 0.82 0.67
C LYS A 124 -8.41 -0.45 0.64
N GLY A 125 -7.45 -0.54 1.54
CA GLY A 125 -6.63 -1.72 1.69
C GLY A 125 -6.31 -2.06 3.14
N GLN A 126 -5.62 -3.18 3.31
CA GLN A 126 -5.10 -3.66 4.58
C GLN A 126 -3.58 -3.68 4.52
N LEU A 127 -2.96 -3.10 5.54
CA LEU A 127 -1.53 -3.17 5.77
C LEU A 127 -1.24 -4.50 6.44
N ALA A 128 -0.68 -5.42 5.64
CA ALA A 128 -0.30 -6.75 6.06
C ALA A 128 1.22 -6.90 5.81
N PRO A 129 2.07 -6.83 6.84
CA PRO A 129 3.51 -7.01 6.66
C PRO A 129 3.79 -8.37 6.00
N PRO A 130 4.77 -8.45 5.07
CA PRO A 130 5.16 -9.70 4.44
C PRO A 130 5.51 -10.78 5.46
N GLY A 131 5.27 -12.06 5.11
CA GLY A 131 5.49 -13.17 6.04
C GLY A 131 6.94 -13.27 6.53
N ALA A 132 7.90 -13.00 5.63
CA ALA A 132 9.32 -12.94 5.97
C ALA A 132 9.62 -11.83 7.00
N HIS A 133 9.04 -10.63 6.81
CA HIS A 133 9.18 -9.51 7.76
C HIS A 133 8.62 -9.88 9.14
N VAL A 134 7.44 -10.52 9.19
CA VAL A 134 6.85 -10.96 10.45
C VAL A 134 7.72 -12.02 11.14
N LYS A 135 8.25 -13.00 10.40
CA LYS A 135 9.14 -14.03 10.96
C LYS A 135 10.41 -13.42 11.54
N GLN A 136 11.09 -12.56 10.78
CA GLN A 136 12.29 -11.87 11.20
C GLN A 136 12.05 -11.06 12.48
N ARG A 137 11.04 -10.19 12.50
CA ARG A 137 10.75 -9.35 13.67
C ARG A 137 10.34 -10.14 14.92
N LYS A 138 9.69 -11.30 14.73
CA LYS A 138 9.38 -12.21 15.84
C LYS A 138 10.65 -12.83 16.43
N GLN A 139 11.65 -13.17 15.60
CA GLN A 139 12.95 -13.66 16.06
C GLN A 139 13.71 -12.57 16.85
N GLU A 140 13.51 -11.30 16.48
CA GLU A 140 13.98 -10.12 17.24
C GLU A 140 13.17 -9.86 18.54
N GLY A 141 12.28 -10.76 18.94
CA GLY A 141 11.48 -10.64 20.17
C GLY A 141 10.29 -9.68 20.11
N ARG A 142 9.92 -9.17 18.92
CA ARG A 142 8.76 -8.28 18.78
C ARG A 142 7.45 -9.06 18.77
N SER A 143 6.45 -8.55 19.50
CA SER A 143 5.10 -9.12 19.48
C SER A 143 4.39 -8.87 18.14
N LYS A 144 3.46 -9.75 17.75
CA LYS A 144 2.68 -9.58 16.50
C LYS A 144 1.97 -8.23 16.42
N LYS A 145 1.45 -7.73 17.54
CA LYS A 145 0.78 -6.42 17.62
C LYS A 145 1.76 -5.28 17.32
N GLN A 146 2.97 -5.35 17.87
CA GLN A 146 4.00 -4.33 17.65
C GLN A 146 4.45 -4.33 16.18
N ILE A 147 4.69 -5.50 15.60
CA ILE A 147 5.12 -5.63 14.19
C ILE A 147 4.13 -4.96 13.23
N TYR A 148 2.84 -5.18 13.42
CA TYR A 148 1.83 -4.58 12.56
C TYR A 148 1.65 -3.07 12.82
N TYR A 149 1.80 -2.63 14.08
CA TYR A 149 1.79 -1.20 14.40
C TYR A 149 2.98 -0.48 13.76
N ASP A 150 4.19 -1.01 13.91
CA ASP A 150 5.41 -0.45 13.31
C ASP A 150 5.30 -0.40 11.79
N TYR A 151 4.74 -1.45 11.19
CA TYR A 151 4.48 -1.50 9.75
C TYR A 151 3.45 -0.45 9.29
N ALA A 152 2.43 -0.16 10.10
CA ALA A 152 1.47 0.90 9.78
C ALA A 152 2.07 2.29 9.99
N LYS A 153 2.84 2.46 11.07
CA LYS A 153 3.56 3.69 11.39
C LYS A 153 4.58 4.03 10.29
N SER A 154 5.29 3.05 9.72
CA SER A 154 6.21 3.31 8.62
C SER A 154 5.51 3.92 7.40
N VAL A 155 4.24 3.57 7.13
CA VAL A 155 3.46 4.23 6.06
C VAL A 155 3.23 5.70 6.40
N GLN A 156 2.86 6.01 7.64
CA GLN A 156 2.66 7.38 8.08
C GLN A 156 3.95 8.20 7.99
N ASP A 157 5.07 7.63 8.43
CA ASP A 157 6.38 8.28 8.41
C ASP A 157 6.90 8.50 6.98
N LEU A 158 6.59 7.59 6.05
CA LEU A 158 6.85 7.77 4.62
C LEU A 158 6.09 8.97 4.07
N TYR A 159 4.79 9.08 4.32
CA TYR A 159 4.00 10.24 3.86
C TYR A 159 4.41 11.54 4.55
N ARG A 160 4.84 11.48 5.82
CA ARG A 160 5.38 12.65 6.54
C ARG A 160 6.67 13.15 5.89
N SER A 161 7.50 12.23 5.39
CA SER A 161 8.77 12.55 4.73
C SER A 161 8.57 12.99 3.27
N ALA A 162 7.54 12.47 2.61
CA ALA A 162 7.27 12.70 1.19
C ALA A 162 6.44 13.96 0.92
N LEU A 163 5.57 14.35 1.84
CA LEU A 163 4.71 15.52 1.70
C LEU A 163 5.31 16.72 2.42
N SER A 164 5.03 17.93 1.93
CA SER A 164 5.30 19.13 2.73
C SER A 164 4.50 19.08 4.05
N PRO A 165 4.98 19.70 5.14
CA PRO A 165 4.29 19.67 6.43
C PRO A 165 2.83 20.11 6.33
N VAL A 166 2.57 21.23 5.62
CA VAL A 166 1.21 21.74 5.39
C VAL A 166 0.36 20.72 4.64
N ARG A 167 0.94 20.09 3.61
CA ARG A 167 0.22 19.11 2.81
C ARG A 167 -0.11 17.87 3.61
N PHE A 168 0.85 17.33 4.36
CA PHE A 168 0.66 16.20 5.25
C PHE A 168 -0.48 16.44 6.25
N GLU A 169 -0.47 17.60 6.90
CA GLU A 169 -1.51 17.97 7.87
C GLU A 169 -2.90 18.13 7.22
N SER A 170 -2.95 18.64 5.99
CA SER A 170 -4.22 18.80 5.27
C SER A 170 -4.89 17.48 4.86
N VAL A 171 -4.11 16.43 4.59
CA VAL A 171 -4.65 15.15 4.06
C VAL A 171 -4.70 14.05 5.11
N MET A 172 -3.86 14.10 6.14
CA MET A 172 -3.78 13.06 7.16
C MET A 172 -4.94 13.17 8.14
N ALA A 173 -5.99 12.39 7.93
CA ALA A 173 -7.20 12.46 8.73
C ALA A 173 -7.20 11.53 9.97
N SER A 174 -6.22 10.64 10.11
CA SER A 174 -6.00 9.90 11.35
C SER A 174 -4.52 9.61 11.58
N ARG A 175 -4.05 9.88 12.80
CA ARG A 175 -2.68 9.58 13.23
C ARG A 175 -2.68 8.31 14.08
N LEU A 176 -1.68 7.45 13.88
CA LEU A 176 -1.43 6.24 14.67
C LEU A 176 -0.72 6.54 16.00
#